data_AF-A0A7V9JG11-F1
#
_entry.id   AF-A0A7V9JG11-F1
#
_cell.length_a   1.000
_cell.length_b   1.000
_cell.length_c   1.000
_cell.angle_alpha   90.00
_cell.angle_beta   90.00
_cell.angle_gamma   90.00
#
_symmetry.space_group_name_H-M   'P 1'
#
loop_
_entity.id
_entity.type
_entity.pdbx_description
1 polymer ?
#
loop_
_entity_poly.entity_id
_entity_poly.type
_entity_poly.pdbx_seq_one_letter_code
_entity_poly.pdbx_strand_id
1 'polypeptide(L)' 'MMSQIIEERRRELFLEGHRLGDIIRYGLPLFPAPGTPFYVGGEFGTQVCFPLPAVERDNNPNIAG' A
#
# COMPACT_ATOMS: atom_id res chain seq x y z
N MET A 1 2.72 6.63 -22.67
CA MET A 1 1.64 7.58 -22.31
C MET A 1 1.21 7.38 -20.85
N MET A 2 0.79 6.17 -20.45
CA MET A 2 0.38 5.91 -19.05
C MET A 2 1.49 6.13 -18.00
N SER A 3 2.73 5.76 -18.32
CA SER A 3 3.89 5.99 -17.44
C SER A 3 4.13 7.46 -17.12
N GLN A 4 3.88 8.36 -18.08
CA GLN A 4 4.05 9.80 -17.88
C GLN A 4 3.02 10.33 -16.88
N ILE A 5 1.76 9.93 -17.02
CA ILE A 5 0.68 10.32 -16.10
C ILE A 5 1.00 9.86 -14.67
N ILE A 6 1.47 8.61 -14.51
CA ILE A 6 1.85 8.06 -13.21
C ILE A 6 3.00 8.86 -12.59
N GLU A 7 3.97 9.27 -13.40
CA GLU A 7 5.13 10.02 -12.93
C GLU A 7 4.77 11.46 -12.53
N GLU A 8 3.96 12.16 -13.32
CA GLU A 8 3.52 13.51 -12.95
C GLU A 8 2.66 13.49 -11.68
N ARG A 9 1.71 12.54 -11.57
CA ARG A 9 0.92 12.36 -10.33
C ARG A 9 1.79 12.10 -9.10
N ARG A 10 2.86 11.33 -9.23
CA ARG A 10 3.79 11.05 -8.12
C ARG A 10 4.47 12.32 -7.60
N ARG A 11 4.73 13.29 -8.49
CA ARG A 11 5.42 14.55 -8.19
C ARG A 11 4.46 15.61 -7.70
N GLU A 12 3.37 15.84 -8.43
CA GLU A 12 2.40 16.88 -8.13
C GLU A 12 1.67 16.61 -6.82
N LEU A 13 1.34 15.34 -6.52
CA LEU A 13 0.54 14.96 -5.36
C LEU A 13 1.39 14.45 -4.19
N PHE A 14 2.64 14.92 -4.08
CA PHE A 14 3.55 14.52 -3.01
C PHE A 14 3.05 15.02 -1.65
N LEU A 15 3.06 14.15 -0.64
CA LEU A 15 2.51 14.37 0.71
C LEU A 15 0.98 14.56 0.80
N GLU A 16 0.24 14.23 -0.26
CA GLU A 16 -1.23 14.29 -0.26
C GLU A 16 -1.89 12.91 -0.05
N GLY A 17 -1.11 11.86 0.24
CA GLY A 17 -1.64 10.52 0.53
C GLY A 17 -2.05 9.70 -0.70
N HIS A 18 -1.81 10.19 -1.92
CA HIS A 18 -2.22 9.50 -3.15
C HIS A 18 -1.33 8.32 -3.56
N ARG A 19 -0.05 8.32 -3.13
CA ARG A 19 0.97 7.41 -3.67
C ARG A 19 0.62 5.93 -3.49
N LEU A 20 0.16 5.51 -2.32
CA LEU A 20 -0.16 4.10 -2.06
C LEU A 20 -1.34 3.62 -2.90
N GLY A 21 -2.36 4.47 -3.09
CA GLY A 21 -3.49 4.16 -3.98
C GLY A 21 -3.06 3.96 -5.42
N ASP A 22 -2.14 4.79 -5.93
CA ASP A 22 -1.59 4.62 -7.28
C ASP A 22 -0.69 3.37 -7.40
N ILE A 23 0.04 3.00 -6.35
CA ILE A 23 0.80 1.74 -6.30
C ILE A 23 -0.14 0.54 -6.49
N ILE A 24 -1.23 0.49 -5.74
CA ILE A 24 -2.20 -0.61 -5.76
C ILE A 24 -2.93 -0.65 -7.11
N ARG A 25 -3.47 0.50 -7.56
CA ARG A 25 -4.27 0.60 -8.79
C ARG A 25 -3.50 0.20 -10.04
N TYR A 26 -2.24 0.60 -10.14
CA TYR A 26 -1.42 0.37 -11.33
C TYR A 26 -0.45 -0.80 -11.19
N GLY A 27 -0.50 -1.55 -10.08
CA GLY A 27 0.40 -2.70 -9.83
C GLY A 27 1.88 -2.31 -9.82
N LEU A 28 2.20 -1.12 -9.30
CA LEU A 28 3.58 -0.64 -9.24
C LEU A 28 4.36 -1.38 -8.16
N PRO A 29 5.69 -1.52 -8.30
CA PRO A 29 6.50 -2.12 -7.23
C PRO A 29 6.49 -1.25 -5.98
N LEU A 30 6.50 -1.92 -4.81
CA LEU A 30 6.77 -1.27 -3.53
C LEU A 30 8.22 -0.79 -3.48
N PHE A 31 8.42 0.34 -2.79
CA PHE A 31 9.74 0.89 -2.55
C PHE A 31 9.87 1.28 -1.07
N PRO A 32 10.83 0.69 -0.33
CA PRO A 32 11.75 -0.36 -0.76
C PRO A 32 11.05 -1.67 -1.15
N ALA A 33 11.73 -2.51 -1.93
CA ALA A 33 11.19 -3.80 -2.35
C ALA A 33 10.99 -4.71 -1.12
N PRO A 34 9.98 -5.60 -1.10
CA PRO A 34 9.83 -6.57 -0.03
C PRO A 34 11.11 -7.40 0.16
N GLY A 35 11.50 -7.67 1.40
CA GLY A 35 12.77 -8.31 1.76
C GLY A 35 13.96 -7.35 1.85
N THR A 36 13.79 -6.05 1.53
CA THR A 36 14.84 -5.06 1.79
C THR A 36 15.05 -4.94 3.31
N PRO A 37 16.30 -4.99 3.82
CA PRO A 37 16.55 -4.77 5.24
C PRO A 37 16.11 -3.38 5.71
N PHE A 38 15.39 -3.33 6.83
CA PHE A 38 15.03 -2.08 7.47
C PHE A 38 16.15 -1.63 8.42
N TYR A 39 16.46 -0.34 8.43
CA TYR A 39 17.66 0.18 9.10
C TYR A 39 17.67 -0.01 10.62
N VAL A 40 16.52 -0.24 11.27
CA VAL A 40 16.40 -0.55 12.70
C VAL A 40 16.09 -2.03 12.99
N GLY A 41 16.26 -2.90 11.99
CA GLY A 41 16.00 -4.34 12.10
C GLY A 41 14.67 -4.76 11.47
N GLY A 42 14.64 -6.00 11.00
CA GLY A 42 13.55 -6.54 10.18
C GLY A 42 13.72 -6.23 8.69
N GLU A 43 12.68 -6.54 7.91
CA GLU A 43 12.64 -6.33 6.46
C GLU A 43 11.32 -5.66 6.06
N PHE A 44 11.34 -4.93 4.94
CA PHE A 44 10.12 -4.40 4.34
C PHE A 44 9.22 -5.56 3.89
N GLY A 45 7.94 -5.52 4.25
CA GLY A 45 6.96 -6.54 3.91
C GLY A 45 6.19 -6.27 2.61
N THR A 46 5.18 -7.09 2.36
CA THR A 46 4.26 -6.99 1.19
C THR A 46 2.92 -6.32 1.52
N GLN A 47 2.74 -5.87 2.76
CA GLN A 47 1.46 -5.34 3.25
C GLN A 47 1.10 -4.02 2.56
N VAL A 48 -0.05 -4.00 1.86
CA VAL A 48 -0.59 -2.79 1.20
C VAL A 48 -1.98 -2.39 1.70
N CYS A 49 -2.66 -3.31 2.41
CA CYS A 49 -3.97 -3.10 3.00
C CYS A 49 -3.89 -3.23 4.51
N PHE A 50 -4.69 -2.43 5.23
CA PHE A 50 -4.89 -2.63 6.65
C PHE A 50 -5.65 -3.95 6.91
N PRO A 51 -5.34 -4.64 8.02
CA PRO A 51 -6.17 -5.76 8.44
C PRO A 51 -7.58 -5.25 8.76
N LEU A 52 -8.58 -6.10 8.53
CA LEU A 52 -9.95 -5.80 8.93
C LEU A 52 -9.99 -5.54 10.45
N PRO A 53 -10.63 -4.44 10.93
CA PRO A 53 -10.73 -4.17 12.35
C PRO A 53 -11.45 -5.28 13.12
N ALA A 54 -11.07 -5.52 14.37
CA ALA A 54 -11.70 -6.54 15.20
C ALA A 54 -13.21 -6.30 15.38
N VAL A 55 -13.62 -5.05 15.58
CA VAL A 55 -15.04 -4.68 15.71
C VAL A 55 -15.89 -5.07 14.50
N GLU A 56 -15.33 -5.03 13.28
CA GLU A 56 -16.03 -5.48 12.08
C GLU A 56 -16.18 -7.00 12.06
N ARG A 57 -15.18 -7.72 12.58
CA ARG A 57 -15.23 -9.18 12.71
C ARG A 57 -16.20 -9.64 13.78
N ASP A 58 -16.11 -9.06 14.95
CA ASP A 58 -16.84 -9.51 16.14
C ASP A 58 -18.35 -9.20 16.03
N ASN A 59 -18.72 -8.12 15.34
CA ASN A 59 -20.12 -7.72 15.16
C ASN A 59 -20.79 -8.30 13.92
N ASN A 60 -20.07 -9.04 13.07
CA ASN A 60 -20.63 -9.63 11.86
C ASN A 60 -20.37 -11.15 11.80
N PRO A 61 -21.32 -12.00 12.22
CA PRO A 61 -21.14 -13.45 12.21
C PRO A 61 -20.94 -14.06 10.81
N ASN A 62 -21.20 -13.31 9.74
CA ASN A 62 -21.02 -13.76 8.35
C ASN A 62 -19.63 -13.44 7.78
N ILE A 63 -18.76 -12.79 8.55
CA ILE A 63 -17.44 -12.33 8.08
C ILE A 63 -16.34 -13.37 8.24
N ALA A 64 -16.68 -14.52 8.82
CA ALA A 64 -15.81 -15.69 8.86
C ALA A 64 -15.86 -16.39 7.49
N GLY A 65 -14.86 -16.09 6.66
CA GLY A 65 -14.52 -16.77 5.41
C GLY A 65 -13.02 -16.72 5.21
#